data_AF-A0A965TYP0-F1
#
_entry.id   AF-A0A965TYP0-F1
#
_cell.length_a   1.000
_cell.length_b   1.000
_cell.length_c   1.000
_cell.angle_alpha   90.00
_cell.angle_beta   90.00
_cell.angle_gamma   90.00
#
_symmetry.space_group_name_H-M   'P 1'
#
loop_
_entity.id
_entity.type
_entity.pdbx_description
1 polymer ?
#
loop_
_entity_poly.entity_id
_entity_poly.type
_entity_poly.pdbx_seq_one_letter_code
_entity_poly.pdbx_strand_id
1 'polypeptide(L)'
;MLYRVTLLLTVIVIAVVANIVPRASETSAPEAGSISEDEIVPCVAEVVAEEPPVTTRTEIIEEVLVVEEPEPEEQFEGVLVPSNLTADELRKGLLYELKEYAEEFIQAEKETGINAVFLSSVAALESGWGRSDVSVKRNNLFGWTASSGYKVFDSKEECIS
;
A
#
# COMPACT_ATOMS: atom_id res chain seq x y z
N MET A 1 -36.08 28.33 -41.08
CA MET A 1 -36.69 27.98 -39.78
C MET A 1 -35.95 26.87 -39.05
N LEU A 2 -35.37 25.89 -39.75
CA LEU A 2 -34.68 24.73 -39.14
C LEU A 2 -33.49 25.09 -38.22
N TYR A 3 -32.63 26.03 -38.64
CA TYR A 3 -31.44 26.45 -37.87
C TYR A 3 -31.75 27.08 -36.51
N ARG A 4 -32.90 27.77 -36.41
CA ARG A 4 -33.35 28.39 -35.16
C ARG A 4 -33.82 27.36 -34.13
N VAL A 5 -34.37 26.24 -34.59
CA VAL A 5 -34.80 25.14 -33.72
C VAL A 5 -33.60 24.33 -33.25
N THR A 6 -32.64 24.05 -34.14
CA THR A 6 -31.40 23.34 -33.77
C THR A 6 -30.57 24.13 -32.76
N LEU A 7 -30.41 25.45 -32.95
CA LEU A 7 -29.69 26.31 -32.00
C LEU A 7 -30.35 26.34 -30.62
N LEU A 8 -31.68 26.34 -30.57
CA LEU A 8 -32.43 26.34 -29.31
C LEU A 8 -32.25 25.02 -28.56
N LEU A 9 -32.28 23.89 -29.28
CA LEU A 9 -32.04 22.57 -28.71
C LEU A 9 -30.62 22.42 -28.17
N THR A 10 -29.60 22.90 -28.88
CA THR A 10 -28.20 22.83 -28.41
C THR A 10 -27.98 23.67 -27.16
N VAL A 11 -28.53 24.88 -27.09
CA VAL A 11 -28.44 25.75 -25.90
C VAL A 11 -29.14 25.13 -24.70
N ILE A 12 -30.32 24.51 -24.89
CA ILE A 12 -31.04 23.80 -23.82
C ILE A 12 -30.22 22.62 -23.31
N VAL A 13 -29.62 21.81 -24.20
CA VAL A 13 -28.78 20.68 -23.80
C VAL A 13 -27.57 21.14 -22.98
N ILE A 14 -26.89 22.21 -23.38
CA ILE A 14 -25.75 22.76 -22.64
C ILE A 14 -26.19 23.27 -21.26
N ALA A 15 -27.31 23.98 -21.16
CA ALA A 15 -27.84 24.49 -19.89
C ALA A 15 -28.26 23.37 -18.93
N VAL A 16 -28.81 22.27 -19.45
CA VAL A 16 -29.15 21.08 -18.66
C VAL A 16 -27.90 20.39 -18.14
N VAL A 17 -26.89 20.18 -18.99
CA VAL A 17 -25.60 19.57 -18.57
C VAL A 17 -24.89 20.43 -17.51
N ALA A 18 -24.89 21.76 -17.66
CA ALA A 18 -24.30 22.68 -16.70
C ALA A 18 -25.02 22.73 -15.34
N ASN A 19 -26.31 22.38 -15.27
CA ASN A 19 -27.08 22.33 -14.02
C ASN A 19 -27.05 20.97 -13.31
N ILE A 20 -26.73 19.88 -14.02
CA ILE A 20 -26.68 18.52 -13.44
C ILE A 20 -25.34 18.26 -12.75
N VAL A 21 -24.25 18.91 -13.19
CA VAL A 21 -22.92 18.73 -12.60
C VAL A 21 -22.76 19.68 -11.40
N PRO A 22 -22.72 19.18 -10.15
CA PRO A 22 -22.45 20.02 -8.99
C PRO A 22 -21.03 20.60 -9.10
N ARG A 23 -20.93 21.92 -9.01
CA ARG A 23 -19.66 22.64 -8.96
C ARG A 23 -18.95 22.27 -7.66
N ALA A 24 -17.91 21.45 -7.75
CA ALA A 24 -17.06 21.13 -6.60
C ALA A 24 -16.48 22.44 -6.03
N SER A 25 -16.85 22.75 -4.79
CA SER A 25 -16.27 23.84 -4.01
C SER A 25 -14.86 23.44 -3.59
N GLU A 26 -13.88 24.29 -3.90
CA GLU A 26 -12.51 24.12 -3.44
C GLU A 26 -12.48 24.15 -1.91
N THR A 27 -12.12 23.02 -1.31
CA THR A 27 -11.83 22.94 0.13
C THR A 27 -10.39 23.37 0.32
N SER A 28 -10.21 24.52 0.99
CA SER A 28 -8.93 25.02 1.46
C SER A 28 -8.33 24.04 2.48
N ALA A 29 -7.10 23.58 2.22
CA ALA A 29 -6.32 22.78 3.15
C ALA A 29 -5.93 23.60 4.41
N PRO A 30 -5.87 22.97 5.60
CA PRO A 30 -5.32 23.61 6.79
C PRO A 30 -3.80 23.64 6.74
N GLU A 31 -3.23 24.78 7.14
CA GLU A 31 -1.79 25.00 7.27
C GLU A 31 -1.17 24.07 8.31
N ALA A 32 -0.02 23.49 7.96
CA ALA A 32 0.79 22.67 8.84
C ALA A 32 1.50 23.57 9.87
N GLY A 33 1.02 23.54 11.10
CA GLY A 33 1.70 24.11 12.26
C GLY A 33 2.89 23.24 12.69
N SER A 34 4.05 23.86 12.77
CA SER A 34 5.33 23.33 13.25
C SER A 34 5.47 23.53 14.75
N ILE A 35 5.65 22.48 15.57
CA ILE A 35 6.09 22.62 16.98
C ILE A 35 6.96 21.44 17.44
N SER A 36 8.22 21.79 17.70
CA SER A 36 9.25 21.31 18.65
C SER A 36 9.47 19.83 18.95
N GLU A 37 10.68 19.38 18.63
CA GLU A 37 11.42 18.32 19.30
C GLU A 37 11.92 18.85 20.65
N ASP A 38 11.32 18.44 21.77
CA ASP A 38 11.90 18.63 23.11
C ASP A 38 11.11 17.77 24.13
N GLU A 39 11.53 16.52 24.34
CA GLU A 39 11.67 15.94 25.68
C GLU A 39 12.33 14.55 25.61
N ILE A 40 13.66 14.53 25.68
CA ILE A 40 14.42 13.34 26.06
C ILE A 40 14.39 13.31 27.59
N VAL A 41 13.64 12.38 28.19
CA VAL A 41 13.73 12.12 29.63
C VAL A 41 14.64 10.90 29.85
N PRO A 42 15.82 11.08 30.46
CA PRO A 42 16.69 9.97 30.85
C PRO A 42 16.33 9.52 32.27
N CYS A 43 15.79 8.32 32.42
CA CYS A 43 15.52 7.74 33.74
C CYS A 43 16.76 6.98 34.24
N VAL A 44 17.75 7.71 34.77
CA VAL A 44 18.87 7.13 35.52
C VAL A 44 18.66 7.28 37.03
N ALA A 45 18.53 6.12 37.66
CA ALA A 45 19.11 5.62 38.92
C ALA A 45 19.05 6.41 40.25
N GLU A 46 18.94 5.58 41.31
CA GLU A 46 19.33 5.76 42.74
C GLU A 46 18.31 6.46 43.67
N VAL A 47 17.99 6.04 44.91
CA VAL A 47 18.77 5.41 46.01
C VAL A 47 17.85 4.73 47.06
N VAL A 48 18.32 3.57 47.58
CA VAL A 48 18.50 3.12 48.99
C VAL A 48 17.36 3.27 50.04
N ALA A 49 16.95 2.14 50.63
CA ALA A 49 16.88 1.94 52.11
C ALA A 49 16.74 0.45 52.49
N GLU A 50 17.53 0.02 53.48
CA GLU A 50 17.79 -1.36 53.92
C GLU A 50 16.80 -1.96 54.96
N GLU A 51 16.58 -3.29 54.81
CA GLU A 51 16.55 -4.41 55.81
C GLU A 51 15.50 -4.53 56.94
N PRO A 52 15.00 -5.76 57.29
CA PRO A 52 15.78 -6.81 58.00
C PRO A 52 15.54 -8.28 57.56
N PRO A 53 16.33 -9.26 58.09
CA PRO A 53 16.56 -10.55 57.43
C PRO A 53 15.60 -11.64 57.92
N VAL A 54 15.11 -12.47 57.00
CA VAL A 54 14.47 -13.76 57.35
C VAL A 54 15.01 -14.88 56.45
N THR A 55 15.86 -15.69 57.08
CA THR A 55 16.26 -17.03 56.66
C THR A 55 15.05 -17.94 56.51
N THR A 56 14.90 -18.58 55.33
CA THR A 56 14.62 -20.02 55.28
C THR A 56 14.82 -20.63 53.89
N ARG A 57 15.63 -21.71 53.89
CA ARG A 57 15.51 -22.94 53.10
C ARG A 57 15.61 -22.83 51.57
N THR A 58 16.83 -23.06 51.09
CA THR A 58 17.13 -23.48 49.72
C THR A 58 16.40 -24.78 49.40
N GLU A 59 15.29 -24.68 48.67
CA GLU A 59 14.82 -25.77 47.81
C GLU A 59 15.24 -25.40 46.39
N ILE A 60 16.19 -26.18 45.88
CA ILE A 60 16.66 -26.10 44.51
C ILE A 60 15.48 -26.56 43.65
N ILE A 61 14.72 -25.61 43.13
CA ILE A 61 13.83 -25.87 42.02
C ILE A 61 14.77 -25.91 40.82
N GLU A 62 14.96 -27.10 40.27
CA GLU A 62 15.62 -27.29 38.98
C GLU A 62 14.68 -26.65 37.95
N GLU A 63 14.92 -25.36 37.70
CA GLU A 63 14.26 -24.62 36.64
C GLU A 63 14.65 -25.30 35.34
N VAL A 64 13.72 -26.09 34.81
CA VAL A 64 13.83 -26.67 33.48
C VAL A 64 13.92 -25.50 32.52
N LEU A 65 15.14 -25.17 32.13
CA LEU A 65 15.43 -24.17 31.13
C LEU A 65 14.86 -24.70 29.83
N VAL A 66 13.63 -24.24 29.52
CA VAL A 66 12.99 -24.48 28.23
C VAL A 66 13.88 -23.75 27.22
N VAL A 67 14.74 -24.52 26.56
CA VAL A 67 15.49 -24.05 25.39
C VAL A 67 14.43 -23.87 24.32
N GLU A 68 13.95 -22.64 24.13
CA GLU A 68 13.16 -22.30 22.95
C GLU A 68 14.01 -22.63 21.73
N GLU A 69 13.56 -23.60 20.93
CA GLU A 69 14.20 -23.88 19.64
C GLU A 69 14.21 -22.57 18.83
N PRO A 70 15.33 -22.21 18.20
CA PRO A 70 15.39 -20.98 17.45
C PRO A 70 14.39 -21.05 16.30
N GLU A 71 13.42 -20.13 16.32
CA GLU A 71 12.55 -19.85 15.18
C GLU A 71 13.42 -19.70 13.92
N PRO A 72 13.08 -20.35 12.80
CA PRO A 72 13.90 -20.30 11.60
C PRO A 72 14.04 -18.84 11.15
N GLU A 73 15.29 -18.35 11.07
CA GLU A 73 15.57 -17.03 10.55
C GLU A 73 15.12 -16.96 9.09
N GLU A 74 14.02 -16.24 8.80
CA GLU A 74 13.57 -16.00 7.44
C GLU A 74 14.60 -15.12 6.72
N GLN A 75 15.49 -15.75 5.95
CA GLN A 75 16.44 -15.06 5.10
C GLN A 75 15.70 -14.48 3.89
N PHE A 76 15.46 -13.16 3.91
CA PHE A 76 15.03 -12.43 2.73
C PHE A 76 16.17 -12.35 1.72
N GLU A 77 16.22 -13.30 0.80
CA GLU A 77 16.98 -13.21 -0.44
C GLU A 77 16.41 -12.04 -1.27
N GLY A 78 17.23 -11.05 -1.61
CA GLY A 78 16.78 -9.72 -2.04
C GLY A 78 15.85 -9.66 -3.28
N VAL A 79 15.38 -8.46 -3.62
CA VAL A 79 14.32 -8.20 -4.63
C VAL A 79 14.63 -8.69 -6.06
N LEU A 80 15.90 -8.99 -6.37
CA LEU A 80 16.32 -9.51 -7.68
C LEU A 80 16.41 -11.04 -7.72
N VAL A 81 16.12 -11.73 -6.62
CA VAL A 81 16.00 -13.19 -6.59
C VAL A 81 14.59 -13.56 -7.05
N PRO A 82 14.43 -14.43 -8.06
CA PRO A 82 13.11 -14.81 -8.55
C PRO A 82 12.29 -15.49 -7.44
N SER A 83 10.98 -15.25 -7.47
CA SER A 83 10.03 -15.81 -6.50
C SER A 83 9.91 -17.33 -6.59
N ASN A 84 10.22 -17.91 -7.77
CA ASN A 84 10.01 -19.32 -8.10
C ASN A 84 8.56 -19.79 -7.92
N LEU A 85 7.60 -18.86 -7.93
CA LEU A 85 6.18 -19.17 -7.84
C LEU A 85 5.57 -19.42 -9.22
N THR A 86 4.57 -20.30 -9.26
CA THR A 86 3.63 -20.36 -10.37
C THR A 86 2.58 -19.25 -10.26
N ALA A 87 1.93 -18.92 -11.38
CA ALA A 87 0.84 -17.92 -11.38
C ALA A 87 -0.30 -18.31 -10.42
N ASP A 88 -0.63 -19.59 -10.32
CA ASP A 88 -1.67 -20.08 -9.40
C ASP A 88 -1.26 -20.00 -7.93
N GLU A 89 0.02 -20.11 -7.61
CA GLU A 89 0.53 -19.90 -6.25
C GLU A 89 0.52 -18.42 -5.89
N LEU A 90 1.02 -17.55 -6.77
CA LEU A 90 0.97 -16.10 -6.56
C LEU A 90 -0.47 -15.62 -6.40
N ARG A 91 -1.40 -16.12 -7.23
CA ARG A 91 -2.84 -15.78 -7.20
C ARG A 91 -3.49 -16.03 -5.84
N LYS A 92 -2.99 -16.99 -5.05
CA LYS A 92 -3.51 -17.26 -3.70
C LYS A 92 -3.20 -16.10 -2.73
N GLY A 93 -2.07 -15.41 -2.92
CA GLY A 93 -1.66 -14.26 -2.12
C GLY A 93 -2.27 -12.93 -2.57
N LEU A 94 -2.74 -12.83 -3.81
CA LEU A 94 -3.41 -11.64 -4.33
C LEU A 94 -4.87 -11.55 -3.88
N LEU A 95 -5.40 -10.33 -3.81
CA LEU A 95 -6.79 -10.06 -3.42
C LEU A 95 -7.51 -9.20 -4.47
N TYR A 96 -8.84 -9.26 -4.44
CA TYR A 96 -9.74 -8.45 -5.26
C TYR A 96 -9.39 -8.49 -6.77
N GLU A 97 -9.36 -7.34 -7.44
CA GLU A 97 -9.10 -7.21 -8.88
C GLU A 97 -7.68 -7.62 -9.24
N LEU A 98 -6.74 -7.55 -8.29
CA LEU A 98 -5.35 -7.90 -8.55
C LEU A 98 -5.14 -9.40 -8.77
N LYS A 99 -6.09 -10.24 -8.33
CA LYS A 99 -6.03 -11.70 -8.54
C LYS A 99 -5.96 -12.08 -10.01
N GLU A 100 -6.57 -11.31 -10.90
CA GLU A 100 -6.62 -11.63 -12.32
C GLU A 100 -5.22 -11.57 -12.94
N TYR A 101 -4.38 -10.64 -12.45
CA TYR A 101 -3.08 -10.28 -13.01
C TYR A 101 -1.88 -11.12 -12.55
N ALA A 102 -2.13 -12.28 -11.92
CA ALA A 102 -1.06 -13.11 -11.37
C ALA A 102 -0.08 -13.61 -12.46
N GLU A 103 -0.59 -13.89 -13.66
CA GLU A 103 0.24 -14.39 -14.77
C GLU A 103 1.15 -13.28 -15.31
N GLU A 104 0.66 -12.05 -15.37
CA GLU A 104 1.36 -10.85 -15.80
C GLU A 104 2.51 -10.53 -14.85
N PHE A 105 2.33 -10.66 -13.53
CA PHE A 105 3.43 -10.46 -12.58
C PHE A 105 4.53 -11.51 -12.72
N ILE A 106 4.17 -12.77 -12.95
CA ILE A 106 5.16 -13.83 -13.22
C ILE A 106 5.89 -13.57 -14.54
N GLN A 107 5.19 -13.05 -15.55
CA GLN A 107 5.81 -12.70 -16.82
C GLN A 107 6.75 -11.50 -16.68
N ALA A 108 6.33 -10.45 -15.96
CA ALA A 108 7.16 -9.29 -15.66
C ALA A 108 8.42 -9.66 -14.86
N GLU A 109 8.35 -10.62 -13.94
CA GLU A 109 9.54 -11.15 -13.25
C GLU A 109 10.55 -11.75 -14.24
N LYS A 110 10.08 -12.53 -15.22
CA LYS A 110 10.98 -13.12 -16.24
C LYS A 110 11.62 -12.06 -17.13
N GLU A 111 10.92 -10.97 -17.39
CA GLU A 111 11.37 -9.91 -18.30
C GLU A 111 12.30 -8.91 -17.62
N THR A 112 11.99 -8.54 -16.37
CA THR A 112 12.70 -7.49 -15.62
C THR A 112 13.72 -8.04 -14.63
N GLY A 113 13.58 -9.30 -14.22
CA GLY A 113 14.35 -9.90 -13.12
C GLY A 113 13.90 -9.45 -11.73
N ILE A 114 12.79 -8.70 -11.63
CA ILE A 114 12.24 -8.24 -10.35
C ILE A 114 11.32 -9.32 -9.79
N ASN A 115 11.53 -9.70 -8.54
CA ASN A 115 10.70 -10.69 -7.84
C ASN A 115 9.20 -10.38 -7.96
N ALA A 116 8.40 -11.35 -8.41
CA ALA A 116 6.97 -11.20 -8.68
C ALA A 116 6.16 -10.94 -7.40
N VAL A 117 6.56 -11.51 -6.27
CA VAL A 117 5.92 -11.24 -4.97
C VAL A 117 6.15 -9.78 -4.59
N PHE A 118 7.37 -9.29 -4.74
CA PHE A 118 7.68 -7.88 -4.49
C PHE A 118 6.90 -6.96 -5.43
N LEU A 119 6.95 -7.20 -6.75
CA LEU A 119 6.29 -6.37 -7.75
C LEU A 119 4.77 -6.30 -7.52
N SER A 120 4.14 -7.44 -7.28
CA SER A 120 2.70 -7.50 -6.99
C SER A 120 2.33 -6.90 -5.64
N SER A 121 3.22 -6.94 -4.64
CA SER A 121 3.02 -6.27 -3.35
C SER A 121 3.01 -4.74 -3.50
N VAL A 122 3.92 -4.19 -4.33
CA VAL A 122 3.92 -2.76 -4.67
C VAL A 122 2.64 -2.39 -5.39
N ALA A 123 2.23 -3.16 -6.40
CA ALA A 123 0.97 -2.92 -7.09
C ALA A 123 -0.23 -2.97 -6.12
N ALA A 124 -0.27 -3.94 -5.20
CA ALA A 124 -1.33 -4.06 -4.21
C ALA A 124 -1.42 -2.83 -3.30
N LEU A 125 -0.28 -2.32 -2.84
CA LEU A 125 -0.19 -1.14 -1.99
C LEU A 125 -0.67 0.12 -2.72
N GLU A 126 -0.14 0.39 -3.90
CA GLU A 126 -0.40 1.63 -4.66
C GLU A 126 -1.82 1.67 -5.25
N SER A 127 -2.36 0.51 -5.64
CA SER A 127 -3.68 0.42 -6.27
C SER A 127 -4.79 0.04 -5.30
N GLY A 128 -4.51 -0.22 -4.02
CA GLY A 128 -5.49 -0.76 -3.09
C GLY A 128 -6.09 -2.08 -3.59
N TRP A 129 -5.21 -2.99 -4.03
CA TRP A 129 -5.55 -4.27 -4.67
C TRP A 129 -6.34 -4.13 -5.97
N GLY A 130 -5.96 -3.16 -6.80
CA GLY A 130 -6.56 -2.88 -8.11
C GLY A 130 -7.82 -2.01 -8.08
N ARG A 131 -8.25 -1.53 -6.91
CA ARG A 131 -9.55 -0.85 -6.71
C ARG A 131 -9.48 0.66 -6.57
N SER A 132 -8.29 1.25 -6.52
CA SER A 132 -8.14 2.70 -6.46
C SER A 132 -8.74 3.36 -7.70
N ASP A 133 -9.20 4.59 -7.54
CA ASP A 133 -9.75 5.39 -8.63
C ASP A 133 -8.77 5.50 -9.82
N VAL A 134 -7.46 5.57 -9.52
CA VAL A 134 -6.39 5.65 -10.52
C VAL A 134 -6.24 4.32 -11.25
N SER A 135 -6.23 3.19 -10.54
CA SER A 135 -6.19 1.86 -11.13
C SER A 135 -7.40 1.59 -12.03
N VAL A 136 -8.61 1.92 -11.55
CA VAL A 136 -9.86 1.63 -12.26
C VAL A 136 -10.06 2.54 -13.47
N LYS A 137 -9.83 3.85 -13.32
CA LYS A 137 -10.14 4.83 -14.37
C LYS A 137 -9.01 5.01 -15.39
N ARG A 138 -7.78 4.63 -15.03
CA ARG A 138 -6.58 4.90 -15.85
C ARG A 138 -5.71 3.66 -16.11
N ASN A 139 -6.15 2.48 -15.66
CA ASN A 139 -5.38 1.24 -15.72
C ASN A 139 -3.99 1.34 -15.08
N ASN A 140 -3.83 2.20 -14.07
CA ASN A 140 -2.53 2.52 -13.51
C ASN A 140 -2.39 1.92 -12.11
N LEU A 141 -1.70 0.78 -12.03
CA LEU A 141 -1.54 -0.01 -10.81
C LEU A 141 -0.45 0.51 -9.87
N PHE A 142 0.53 1.26 -10.38
CA PHE A 142 1.72 1.69 -9.63
C PHE A 142 1.76 3.19 -9.33
N GLY A 143 0.69 3.92 -9.64
CA GLY A 143 0.61 5.36 -9.37
C GLY A 143 1.50 6.22 -10.28
N TRP A 144 1.86 5.74 -11.48
CA TRP A 144 2.71 6.47 -12.42
C TRP A 144 2.15 7.86 -12.73
N THR A 145 3.03 8.87 -12.73
CA THR A 145 2.67 10.25 -13.05
C THR A 145 3.21 10.68 -14.41
N ALA A 146 2.56 11.67 -14.99
CA ALA A 146 2.92 12.37 -16.21
C ALA A 146 2.81 13.88 -15.97
N SER A 147 3.12 14.70 -16.97
CA SER A 147 3.11 16.16 -16.84
C SER A 147 1.76 16.76 -16.44
N SER A 148 0.65 16.05 -16.69
CA SER A 148 -0.73 16.50 -16.43
C SER A 148 -1.48 15.66 -15.38
N GLY A 149 -0.76 14.94 -14.51
CA GLY A 149 -1.34 14.10 -13.46
C GLY A 149 -1.02 12.62 -13.64
N TYR A 150 -1.91 11.70 -13.26
CA TYR A 150 -1.64 10.28 -13.41
C TYR A 150 -1.57 9.84 -14.87
N LYS A 151 -0.57 9.04 -15.21
CA LYS A 151 -0.46 8.37 -16.50
C LYS A 151 -1.66 7.44 -16.72
N VAL A 152 -2.13 7.40 -17.96
CA VAL A 152 -3.15 6.46 -18.44
C VAL A 152 -2.46 5.39 -19.27
N PHE A 153 -2.87 4.15 -19.06
CA PHE A 153 -2.47 2.98 -19.82
C PHE A 153 -3.70 2.43 -20.57
N ASP A 154 -3.46 1.78 -21.70
CA ASP A 154 -4.48 1.11 -22.50
C ASP A 154 -5.08 -0.07 -21.73
N SER A 155 -4.28 -0.76 -20.91
CA SER A 155 -4.73 -1.85 -20.03
C SER A 155 -3.85 -1.98 -18.78
N LYS A 156 -4.27 -2.79 -17.80
CA LYS A 156 -3.48 -2.99 -16.56
C LYS A 156 -2.28 -3.91 -16.81
N GLU A 157 -2.40 -4.81 -17.76
CA GLU A 157 -1.33 -5.67 -18.29
C GLU A 157 -0.22 -4.81 -18.92
N GLU A 158 -0.57 -3.77 -19.69
CA GLU A 158 0.41 -2.78 -20.21
C GLU A 158 1.07 -2.00 -19.07
N CYS A 159 0.38 -1.78 -17.94
CA CYS A 159 0.97 -1.10 -16.80
C CYS A 159 1.99 -1.98 -16.05
N ILE A 160 1.86 -3.31 -16.13
CA ILE A 160 2.73 -4.30 -15.46
C ILE A 160 3.96 -4.65 -16.31
N SER A 161 3.84 -4.61 -17.64
CA SER A 161 4.92 -4.91 -18.61
C SER A 161 5.76 -3.69 -18.98
#